data_AF-A0A101L501-F1
#
_entry.id   AF-A0A101L501-F1
#
_cell.length_a   1.000
_cell.length_b   1.000
_cell.length_c   1.000
_cell.angle_alpha   90.00
_cell.angle_beta   90.00
_cell.angle_gamma   90.00
#
_symmetry.space_group_name_H-M   'P 1'
#
loop_
_entity.id
_entity.type
_entity.pdbx_description
1 polymer ?
#
loop_
_entity_poly.entity_id
_entity_poly.type
_entity_poly.pdbx_seq_one_letter_code
_entity_poly.pdbx_strand_id
1 'polypeptide(L)' 'MRSFFSNLANRLRRDQRGATAVEYGIMVSLIAVVIIVAVTLLGGTLKETFNSVQCSVKGGAYTAASTTGGVTTDGSCSK' A
#
# COMPACT_ATOMS: atom_id res chain seq x y z
N MET A 1 28.62 36.84 -24.66
CA MET A 1 27.87 36.55 -23.40
C MET A 1 26.43 36.04 -23.57
N ARG A 2 25.93 35.79 -24.80
CA ARG A 2 24.53 35.32 -25.01
C ARG A 2 24.35 33.79 -25.00
N SER A 3 25.43 33.00 -24.93
CA SER A 3 25.41 31.53 -25.05
C SER A 3 25.01 30.78 -23.77
N PHE A 4 25.21 31.37 -22.59
CA PHE A 4 24.82 30.75 -21.32
C PHE A 4 23.30 30.79 -21.10
N PHE A 5 22.67 31.89 -21.49
CA PHE A 5 21.22 32.08 -21.36
C PHE A 5 20.40 31.14 -22.26
N SER A 6 20.88 30.87 -23.47
CA SER A 6 20.23 29.95 -24.42
C SER A 6 20.29 28.48 -23.97
N ASN A 7 21.36 28.05 -23.28
CA ASN A 7 21.46 26.70 -22.72
C ASN A 7 20.51 26.47 -21.52
N LEU A 8 20.31 27.48 -20.68
CA LEU A 8 19.35 27.42 -19.55
C LEU A 8 17.90 27.42 -20.05
N ALA A 9 17.57 28.25 -21.04
CA ALA A 9 16.25 28.28 -21.66
C ALA A 9 15.89 26.95 -22.36
N ASN A 10 16.87 26.25 -22.94
CA ASN A 10 16.66 24.94 -23.56
C ASN A 10 16.49 23.79 -22.54
N ARG A 11 16.99 23.97 -21.30
CA ARG A 11 16.74 23.08 -20.15
C ARG A 11 15.32 23.27 -19.60
N LEU A 12 14.88 24.52 -19.44
CA LEU A 12 13.51 24.85 -19.00
C LEU A 12 12.43 24.48 -20.03
N ARG A 13 12.74 24.54 -21.34
CA ARG A 13 11.86 24.00 -22.40
C ARG A 13 11.77 22.48 -22.42
N ARG A 14 12.73 21.77 -21.79
CA ARG A 14 12.66 20.32 -21.53
C ARG A 14 11.88 19.99 -20.25
N ASP A 15 11.69 20.94 -19.33
CA ASP A 15 11.00 20.74 -18.03
C ASP A 15 9.47 20.68 -18.12
N GLN A 16 8.87 20.93 -19.28
CA GLN A 16 7.43 20.69 -19.54
C GLN A 16 7.06 19.21 -19.40
N ARG A 17 8.03 18.28 -19.60
CA ARG A 17 7.85 16.84 -19.35
C ARG A 17 7.88 16.51 -17.85
N GLY A 18 8.48 17.35 -17.02
CA GLY A 18 8.54 17.20 -15.57
C GLY A 18 7.27 17.71 -14.88
N ALA A 19 6.70 18.82 -15.35
CA ALA A 19 5.42 19.33 -14.85
C ALA A 19 4.27 18.32 -15.06
N THR A 20 4.21 17.66 -16.22
CA THR A 20 3.23 16.60 -16.50
C THR A 20 3.44 15.35 -15.64
N ALA A 21 4.65 15.06 -15.17
CA ALA A 21 4.91 13.90 -14.31
C ALA A 21 4.25 14.04 -12.93
N VAL A 22 4.09 15.28 -12.43
CA VAL A 22 3.48 15.54 -11.13
C VAL A 22 1.95 15.42 -11.17
N GLU A 23 1.32 15.84 -12.27
CA GLU A 23 -0.14 15.74 -12.45
C GLU A 23 -0.61 14.29 -12.48
N TYR A 24 0.02 13.47 -13.33
CA TYR A 24 -0.25 12.02 -13.35
C TYR A 24 0.24 11.35 -12.07
N GLY A 25 1.29 11.86 -11.44
CA GLY A 25 1.79 11.39 -10.15
C GLY A 25 0.75 11.51 -9.03
N ILE A 26 0.01 12.61 -8.95
CA ILE A 26 -1.06 12.79 -7.96
C ILE A 26 -2.22 11.82 -8.24
N MET A 27 -2.62 11.63 -9.50
CA MET A 27 -3.69 10.67 -9.84
C MET A 27 -3.32 9.24 -9.45
N VAL A 28 -2.08 8.83 -9.74
CA VAL A 28 -1.56 7.51 -9.35
C VAL A 28 -1.42 7.39 -7.83
N SER A 29 -1.05 8.46 -7.13
CA SER A 29 -0.91 8.44 -5.67
C SER A 29 -2.23 8.14 -4.95
N LEU A 30 -3.36 8.66 -5.45
CA LEU A 30 -4.68 8.38 -4.88
C LEU A 30 -5.05 6.91 -5.04
N ILE A 31 -4.77 6.31 -6.20
CA ILE A 31 -4.98 4.88 -6.44
C ILE A 31 -4.07 4.04 -5.55
N ALA A 32 -2.82 4.45 -5.36
CA ALA A 32 -1.88 3.76 -4.49
C ALA A 32 -2.37 3.69 -3.04
N VAL A 33 -2.92 4.79 -2.49
CA VAL A 33 -3.49 4.79 -1.13
C VAL A 33 -4.65 3.80 -1.02
N VAL A 34 -5.56 3.77 -2.01
CA VAL A 34 -6.68 2.82 -2.03
C VAL A 34 -6.18 1.37 -2.07
N ILE A 35 -5.16 1.08 -2.89
CA ILE A 35 -4.56 -0.26 -2.97
C ILE A 35 -3.93 -0.65 -1.64
N ILE A 36 -3.19 0.25 -0.98
CA ILE A 36 -2.58 -0.02 0.33
C ILE A 36 -3.66 -0.42 1.33
N VAL A 37 -4.75 0.36 1.42
CA VAL A 37 -5.87 0.05 2.32
C VAL A 37 -6.48 -1.33 1.98
N ALA A 38 -6.76 -1.60 0.70
CA ALA A 38 -7.32 -2.89 0.28
C ALA A 38 -6.40 -4.07 0.63
N VAL A 39 -5.10 -3.94 0.39
CA VAL A 39 -4.11 -4.99 0.69
C VAL A 39 -3.95 -5.19 2.19
N THR A 40 -4.01 -4.14 3.01
CA THR A 40 -3.94 -4.29 4.48
C THR A 40 -5.13 -5.07 5.03
N LEU A 41 -6.35 -4.79 4.55
CA LEU A 41 -7.55 -5.51 4.92
C LEU A 41 -7.48 -6.97 4.47
N LEU A 42 -7.10 -7.20 3.20
CA LEU A 42 -6.95 -8.53 2.65
C LEU A 42 -5.88 -9.34 3.41
N GLY A 43 -4.73 -8.75 3.71
CA GLY A 43 -3.66 -9.38 4.48
C GLY A 43 -4.11 -9.85 5.86
N GLY A 44 -4.94 -9.07 6.56
CA GLY A 44 -5.55 -9.48 7.82
C GLY A 44 -6.42 -10.73 7.68
N THR A 45 -7.31 -10.76 6.68
CA THR A 45 -8.19 -11.92 6.42
C THR A 45 -7.41 -13.17 5.99
N LEU A 46 -6.34 -13.02 5.21
CA LEU A 46 -5.48 -14.13 4.82
C LEU A 46 -4.74 -14.68 6.04
N LYS A 47 -4.19 -13.82 6.90
CA LYS A 47 -3.51 -14.26 8.13
C LYS A 47 -4.46 -15.03 9.04
N GLU A 48 -5.69 -14.56 9.18
CA GLU A 48 -6.74 -15.21 9.96
C GLU A 48 -7.07 -16.62 9.45
N THR A 49 -7.30 -16.75 8.14
CA THR A 49 -7.59 -18.06 7.52
C THR A 49 -6.42 -19.03 7.66
N PHE A 50 -5.19 -18.59 7.45
CA PHE A 50 -4.01 -19.43 7.65
C PHE A 50 -3.82 -19.85 9.11
N ASN A 51 -4.03 -18.95 10.08
CA ASN A 51 -3.96 -19.28 11.51
C ASN A 51 -5.02 -20.30 11.92
N SER A 52 -6.25 -20.16 11.42
CA SER A 52 -7.34 -21.11 11.67
C SER A 52 -7.03 -22.50 11.10
N VAL A 53 -6.51 -22.57 9.87
CA VAL A 53 -6.08 -23.83 9.26
C VAL A 53 -4.92 -24.45 10.05
N GLN A 54 -3.92 -23.67 10.44
CA GLN A 54 -2.82 -24.14 11.28
C GLN A 54 -3.30 -24.68 12.63
N CYS A 55 -4.30 -24.05 13.23
CA CYS A 55 -4.89 -24.51 14.49
C CYS A 55 -5.64 -25.83 14.33
N SER A 56 -6.44 -25.92 13.27
CA SER A 56 -7.20 -27.13 12.92
C SER A 56 -6.27 -28.32 12.68
N VAL A 57 -5.14 -28.09 11.98
CA VAL A 57 -4.11 -29.12 11.76
C VAL A 57 -3.43 -29.55 13.06
N LYS A 58 -3.31 -28.66 14.06
CA LYS A 58 -2.76 -28.97 15.39
C LYS A 58 -3.77 -29.63 16.34
N GLY A 59 -5.02 -29.80 15.91
CA GLY A 59 -6.12 -30.36 16.70
C GLY A 59 -6.64 -29.43 17.81
N GLY A 60 -6.42 -28.12 17.68
CA GLY A 60 -6.87 -27.11 18.64
C GLY A 60 -8.20 -26.47 18.27
N ALA A 61 -8.77 -25.72 19.20
CA ALA A 61 -9.91 -24.85 18.95
C ALA A 61 -9.42 -23.44 18.61
N TYR A 62 -9.91 -22.90 17.50
CA TYR A 62 -9.57 -21.57 17.04
C TYR A 62 -10.52 -20.52 17.62
N THR A 63 -9.97 -19.48 18.23
CA THR A 63 -10.71 -18.28 18.64
C THR A 63 -10.50 -17.19 17.61
N ALA A 64 -11.58 -16.73 16.97
CA ALA A 64 -11.51 -15.77 15.89
C ALA A 64 -10.91 -14.43 16.35
N ALA A 65 -10.07 -13.82 15.51
CA ALA A 65 -9.56 -12.48 15.70
C ALA A 65 -10.70 -11.46 15.84
N SER A 66 -10.56 -10.57 16.82
CA SER A 66 -11.39 -9.38 16.92
C SER A 66 -10.69 -8.20 16.27
N THR A 67 -11.44 -7.44 15.47
CA THR A 67 -10.98 -6.17 14.90
C THR A 67 -11.74 -5.04 15.56
N THR A 68 -11.04 -4.20 16.33
CA THR A 68 -11.62 -3.00 16.93
C THR A 68 -10.82 -1.78 16.48
N GLY A 69 -11.49 -0.82 15.82
CA GLY A 69 -10.86 0.44 15.42
C GLY A 69 -9.71 0.31 14.40
N GLY A 70 -9.75 -0.69 13.50
CA GLY A 70 -8.71 -0.91 12.49
C GLY A 70 -7.46 -1.64 13.02
N VAL A 71 -7.43 -1.96 14.31
CA VAL A 71 -6.43 -2.84 14.93
C VAL A 71 -7.01 -4.26 15.00
N THR A 72 -6.41 -5.18 14.25
CA THR A 72 -6.70 -6.62 14.30
C THR A 72 -5.85 -7.25 15.40
N THR A 73 -6.47 -7.74 16.47
CA THR A 73 -5.81 -8.67 17.40
C THR A 73 -5.89 -10.07 16.79
N ASP A 74 -4.74 -10.68 16.50
CA ASP A 74 -4.66 -12.02 15.92
C ASP A 74 -5.48 -13.02 16.75
N GLY A 75 -6.25 -13.89 16.09
CA GLY A 75 -6.98 -14.97 16.74
C GLY A 75 -6.02 -16.01 17.33
N SER A 76 -6.40 -16.60 18.45
CA SER A 76 -5.52 -17.53 19.18
C SER A 76 -5.98 -18.97 18.99
N CYS A 77 -5.01 -19.87 18.88
CA CYS A 77 -5.24 -21.30 18.89
C CYS A 77 -4.93 -21.84 20.30
N SER A 78 -5.95 -22.36 20.99
CA SER A 78 -5.73 -23.15 22.19
C SER A 78 -5.87 -24.63 21.88
N LYS A 79 -5.01 -25.43 22.49
CA LYS A 79 -5.25 -26.88 22.60
C LYS A 79 -6.38 -27.13 23.58
#